data_AF-A0A6N7YHH1-F1
#
_entry.id   AF-A0A6N7YHH1-F1
#
_cell.length_a   1.000
_cell.length_b   1.000
_cell.length_c   1.000
_cell.angle_alpha   90.00
_cell.angle_beta   90.00
_cell.angle_gamma   90.00
#
_symmetry.space_group_name_H-M   'P 1'
#
loop_
_entity.id
_entity.type
_entity.pdbx_description
1 polymer ?
#
loop_
_entity_poly.entity_id
_entity_poly.type
_entity_poly.pdbx_seq_one_letter_code
_entity_poly.pdbx_strand_id
1 'polypeptide(L)'
;MILLLQTGRRVDLEVLAEALDLTIYIDTAMPVDGTAFWTRLGWRIHVSDALEPKAQLRTALHEIKHVIDHGMRAPRRSAKDHMHFEYLADLFAELVLAGTAT
;
A
#
# COMPACT_ATOMS: atom_id res chain seq x y z
N MET A 1 -23.16 -5.69 -2.34
CA MET A 1 -23.46 -4.82 -1.19
C MET A 1 -22.12 -4.44 -0.57
N ILE A 2 -21.57 -3.28 -0.90
CA ILE A 2 -20.29 -2.81 -0.37
C ILE A 2 -20.61 -1.89 0.80
N LEU A 3 -20.16 -2.27 1.99
CA LEU A 3 -20.28 -1.47 3.20
C LEU A 3 -19.23 -0.36 3.12
N LEU A 4 -19.66 0.87 2.78
CA LEU A 4 -18.81 2.07 2.89
C LEU A 4 -18.82 2.50 4.36
N LEU A 5 -17.78 2.14 5.12
CA LEU A 5 -17.55 2.72 6.43
C LEU A 5 -17.04 4.16 6.23
N GLN A 6 -17.98 5.10 6.13
CA GLN A 6 -17.70 6.53 6.22
C GLN A 6 -17.41 6.89 7.69
N THR A 7 -16.17 6.71 8.11
CA THR A 7 -15.66 7.41 9.29
C THR A 7 -14.82 8.57 8.77
N GLY A 8 -15.23 9.82 9.01
CA GLY A 8 -14.48 11.04 8.67
C GLY A 8 -13.16 11.18 9.44
N ARG A 9 -12.38 10.10 9.50
CA ARG A 9 -11.08 9.99 10.15
C ARG A 9 -10.05 10.26 9.07
N ARG A 10 -9.20 11.27 9.30
CA ARG A 10 -8.03 11.52 8.45
C ARG A 10 -7.18 10.23 8.46
N VAL A 11 -6.98 9.66 7.29
CA VAL A 11 -6.09 8.52 7.12
C VAL A 11 -4.69 9.06 6.83
N ASP A 12 -3.74 8.75 7.70
CA ASP A 12 -2.31 8.96 7.48
C ASP A 12 -1.58 7.63 7.68
N LEU A 13 -0.26 7.66 7.48
CA LEU A 13 0.58 6.46 7.53
C LEU A 13 0.60 5.81 8.91
N GLU A 14 0.52 6.59 9.98
CA GLU A 14 0.52 6.07 11.36
C GLU A 14 -0.77 5.29 11.63
N VAL A 15 -1.92 5.87 11.25
CA VAL A 15 -3.23 5.20 11.38
C VAL A 15 -3.28 3.92 10.54
N LEU A 16 -2.71 3.92 9.33
CA LEU A 16 -2.64 2.74 8.47
C LEU A 16 -1.76 1.63 9.03
N ALA A 17 -0.58 2.00 9.54
CA ALA A 17 0.36 1.07 10.17
C ALA A 17 -0.28 0.37 11.39
N GLU A 18 -0.93 1.14 12.26
CA GLU A 18 -1.62 0.62 13.44
C GLU A 18 -2.80 -0.29 13.07
N ALA A 19 -3.65 0.13 12.14
CA ALA A 19 -4.87 -0.61 11.79
C ALA A 19 -4.59 -1.97 11.15
N LEU A 20 -3.43 -2.13 10.50
CA LEU A 20 -3.07 -3.34 9.77
C LEU A 20 -1.98 -4.17 10.46
N ASP A 21 -1.51 -3.75 11.64
CA ASP A 21 -0.35 -4.33 12.33
C ASP A 21 0.87 -4.46 11.39
N LEU A 22 1.11 -3.41 10.60
CA LEU A 22 2.19 -3.32 9.63
C LEU A 22 3.20 -2.26 10.07
N THR A 23 4.48 -2.52 9.80
CA THR A 23 5.51 -1.48 9.98
C THR A 23 5.76 -0.76 8.66
N ILE A 24 5.49 0.55 8.64
CA ILE A 24 5.73 1.44 7.50
C ILE A 24 6.86 2.40 7.87
N TYR A 25 7.92 2.43 7.06
CA TYR A 25 9.08 3.31 7.22
C TYR A 25 9.06 4.40 6.15
N ILE A 26 9.43 5.61 6.55
CA ILE A 26 9.84 6.67 5.63
C ILE A 26 11.36 6.65 5.54
N ASP A 27 11.87 6.34 4.36
CA ASP A 27 13.28 6.08 4.12
C ASP A 27 13.90 7.10 3.17
N THR A 28 15.08 7.58 3.53
CA THR A 28 15.83 8.53 2.72
C THR A 28 16.59 7.84 1.59
N ALA A 29 16.55 8.45 0.40
CA ALA A 29 17.36 8.06 -0.77
C ALA A 29 17.09 6.66 -1.35
N MET A 30 15.82 6.23 -1.36
CA MET A 30 15.40 5.02 -2.07
C MET A 30 15.40 5.25 -3.60
N PRO A 31 15.78 4.26 -4.42
CA PRO A 31 15.73 4.37 -5.89
C PRO A 31 14.33 4.17 -6.48
N VAL A 32 13.33 3.90 -5.63
CA VAL A 32 11.94 3.64 -5.98
C VAL A 32 11.02 4.39 -5.02
N ASP A 33 9.79 4.63 -5.44
CA ASP A 33 8.78 5.35 -4.65
C ASP A 33 8.40 4.60 -3.36
N GLY A 34 8.33 3.26 -3.43
CA GLY A 34 8.10 2.40 -2.28
C GLY A 34 8.33 0.92 -2.59
N THR A 35 8.35 0.10 -1.54
CA THR A 35 8.46 -1.36 -1.66
C THR A 35 7.97 -2.08 -0.41
N ALA A 36 7.29 -3.21 -0.59
CA ALA A 36 6.96 -4.17 0.45
C ALA A 36 7.85 -5.43 0.40
N PHE A 37 8.32 -5.88 1.56
CA PHE A 37 9.10 -7.13 1.67
C PHE A 37 8.86 -7.85 2.99
N TRP A 38 9.04 -9.17 2.98
CA TRP A 38 8.89 -10.02 4.15
C TRP A 38 10.22 -10.12 4.92
N THR A 39 10.15 -10.00 6.25
CA THR A 39 11.28 -10.21 7.15
C THR A 39 10.94 -11.27 8.19
N ARG A 40 11.92 -11.68 9.01
CA ARG A 40 11.70 -12.54 10.18
C ARG A 40 10.72 -11.95 11.22
N LEU A 41 10.44 -10.64 11.15
CA LEU A 41 9.52 -9.92 12.02
C LEU A 41 8.19 -9.58 11.32
N GLY A 42 7.93 -10.16 10.14
CA GLY A 42 6.73 -9.90 9.35
C GLY A 42 6.97 -8.94 8.17
N TRP A 43 5.87 -8.51 7.55
CA TRP A 43 5.86 -7.56 6.43
C TRP A 43 6.36 -6.18 6.86
N ARG A 44 7.16 -5.58 6.00
CA ARG A 44 7.61 -4.19 6.11
C ARG A 44 7.33 -3.47 4.81
N ILE A 45 6.96 -2.22 4.93
CA ILE A 45 6.75 -1.32 3.80
C ILE A 45 7.69 -0.13 4.00
N HIS A 46 8.44 0.19 2.97
CA HIS A 46 9.29 1.36 2.94
C HIS A 46 8.77 2.31 1.86
N VAL A 47 8.69 3.59 2.18
CA VAL A 47 8.22 4.65 1.29
C VAL A 47 9.26 5.76 1.25
N SER A 48 9.52 6.27 0.05
CA SER A 48 10.53 7.30 -0.18
C SER A 48 10.15 8.62 0.47
N ASP A 49 11.10 9.23 1.19
CA ASP A 49 10.95 10.55 1.79
C ASP A 49 10.92 11.70 0.77
N ALA A 50 11.37 11.45 -0.46
CA ALA A 50 11.34 12.41 -1.55
C ALA A 50 9.93 12.68 -2.11
N LEU A 51 8.95 11.86 -1.73
CA LEU A 51 7.55 12.03 -2.12
C LEU A 51 6.84 13.01 -1.18
N GLU A 52 5.96 13.84 -1.73
CA GLU A 52 5.04 14.64 -0.92
C GLU A 52 4.11 13.76 -0.07
N PRO A 53 3.62 14.20 1.10
CA PRO A 53 2.87 13.33 2.04
C PRO A 53 1.67 12.59 1.43
N LYS A 54 0.95 13.23 0.49
CA LYS A 54 -0.16 12.58 -0.22
C LYS A 54 0.31 11.44 -1.14
N ALA A 55 1.46 11.63 -1.81
CA ALA A 55 2.06 10.60 -2.65
C ALA A 55 2.67 9.48 -1.81
N GLN A 56 3.23 9.78 -0.64
CA GLN A 56 3.67 8.76 0.32
C GLN A 56 2.50 7.87 0.76
N LEU A 57 1.37 8.48 1.13
CA LEU A 57 0.16 7.76 1.52
C LEU A 57 -0.39 6.87 0.40
N ARG A 58 -0.46 7.40 -0.83
CA ARG A 58 -0.85 6.61 -2.01
C ARG A 58 0.06 5.41 -2.21
N THR A 59 1.37 5.63 -2.14
CA THR A 59 2.39 4.60 -2.34
C THR A 59 2.31 3.52 -1.28
N ALA A 60 2.15 3.89 0.00
CA ALA A 60 1.93 2.93 1.07
C ALA A 60 0.69 2.05 0.82
N LEU A 61 -0.43 2.64 0.38
CA LEU A 61 -1.65 1.88 0.04
C LEU A 61 -1.43 0.91 -1.13
N HIS A 62 -0.66 1.33 -2.14
CA HIS A 62 -0.26 0.47 -3.25
C HIS A 62 0.53 -0.75 -2.74
N GLU A 63 1.56 -0.52 -1.91
CA GLU A 63 2.37 -1.59 -1.33
C GLU A 63 1.58 -2.50 -0.38
N ILE A 64 0.64 -1.95 0.40
CA ILE A 64 -0.29 -2.71 1.24
C ILE A 64 -1.11 -3.69 0.37
N LYS A 65 -1.56 -3.26 -0.81
CA LYS A 65 -2.30 -4.15 -1.70
C LYS A 65 -1.44 -5.33 -2.15
N HIS A 66 -0.15 -5.11 -2.42
CA HIS A 66 0.78 -6.20 -2.73
C HIS A 66 0.96 -7.18 -1.56
N VAL A 67 1.00 -6.66 -0.32
CA VAL A 67 1.04 -7.49 0.89
C VAL A 67 -0.22 -8.36 1.01
N ILE A 68 -1.41 -7.76 0.87
CA ILE A 68 -2.70 -8.47 0.93
C ILE A 68 -2.77 -9.56 -0.15
N ASP A 69 -2.32 -9.25 -1.36
CA ASP A 69 -2.36 -10.17 -2.49
C ASP A 69 -1.25 -11.22 -2.47
N HIS A 70 -0.27 -11.12 -1.57
CA HIS A 70 0.91 -11.98 -1.59
C HIS A 70 0.54 -13.47 -1.56
N GLY A 71 -0.39 -13.87 -0.69
CA GLY A 71 -0.85 -15.27 -0.60
C GLY A 71 -1.55 -15.78 -1.87
N MET A 72 -2.08 -14.87 -2.70
CA MET A 72 -2.69 -15.21 -3.97
C MET A 72 -1.69 -15.24 -5.13
N ARG A 73 -0.46 -14.75 -4.94
CA ARG A 73 0.62 -14.74 -5.94
C ARG A 73 1.27 -16.12 -6.03
N ALA A 74 0.74 -16.97 -6.91
CA ALA A 74 1.34 -18.28 -7.22
C ALA A 74 2.74 -18.12 -7.85
N PRO A 75 3.71 -19.01 -7.54
CA PRO A 75 5.13 -18.85 -7.89
C PRO A 75 5.48 -18.96 -9.38
N ARG A 76 4.51 -19.08 -10.29
CA ARG A 76 4.72 -19.21 -11.75
C ARG A 76 3.77 -18.32 -12.55
N ARG A 77 3.67 -17.05 -12.18
CA ARG A 77 2.83 -16.07 -12.89
C ARG A 77 3.54 -15.46 -14.08
N SER A 78 2.76 -15.19 -15.12
CA SER A 78 3.25 -14.54 -16.35
C SER A 78 3.52 -13.05 -16.11
N ALA A 79 4.29 -12.41 -16.99
CA ALA A 79 4.47 -10.96 -16.98
C ALA A 79 3.13 -10.20 -17.07
N LYS A 80 2.13 -10.79 -17.76
CA LYS A 80 0.78 -10.24 -17.86
C LYS A 80 0.08 -10.22 -16.51
N ASP A 81 0.24 -11.27 -15.71
CA ASP A 81 -0.35 -11.31 -14.37
C ASP A 81 0.27 -10.24 -13.47
N HIS A 82 1.59 -10.04 -13.54
CA HIS A 82 2.26 -8.97 -12.80
C HIS A 82 1.65 -7.60 -13.09
N MET A 83 1.48 -7.24 -14.37
CA MET A 83 0.84 -5.97 -14.75
C MET A 83 -0.60 -5.83 -14.21
N HIS A 84 -1.36 -6.92 -14.13
CA HIS A 84 -2.69 -6.88 -13.51
C HIS A 84 -2.61 -6.59 -12.01
N PHE A 85 -1.62 -7.14 -11.29
CA PHE A 85 -1.45 -6.82 -9.87
C PHE A 85 -1.03 -5.38 -9.63
N GLU A 86 -0.15 -4.84 -10.45
CA GLU A 86 0.23 -3.41 -10.36
C GLU A 86 -0.98 -2.51 -10.61
N TYR A 87 -1.77 -2.80 -11.66
CA TYR A 87 -3.01 -2.08 -11.91
C TYR A 87 -4.01 -2.18 -10.75
N LEU A 88 -4.18 -3.36 -10.16
CA LEU A 88 -5.08 -3.55 -9.02
C LEU A 88 -4.58 -2.83 -7.76
N ALA A 89 -3.26 -2.73 -7.55
CA ALA A 89 -2.66 -1.96 -6.47
C ALA A 89 -2.90 -0.46 -6.66
N ASP A 90 -2.71 0.06 -7.86
CA ASP A 90 -2.99 1.46 -8.18
C ASP A 90 -4.47 1.81 -8.00
N LEU A 91 -5.36 0.96 -8.52
CA LEU A 91 -6.81 1.14 -8.39
C LEU A 91 -7.25 1.08 -6.93
N PHE A 92 -6.71 0.15 -6.15
CA PHE A 92 -7.00 0.05 -4.72
C PHE A 92 -6.62 1.35 -3.98
N ALA A 93 -5.41 1.86 -4.20
CA ALA A 93 -4.94 3.09 -3.57
C ALA A 93 -5.82 4.30 -3.94
N GLU A 94 -6.20 4.43 -5.22
CA GLU A 94 -7.12 5.50 -5.65
C GLU A 94 -8.50 5.39 -5.00
N LEU A 95 -9.09 4.19 -4.95
CA LEU A 95 -10.42 3.98 -4.38
C LEU A 95 -10.43 4.25 -2.87
N VAL A 96 -9.40 3.83 -2.13
CA VAL A 96 -9.28 4.13 -0.70
C VAL A 96 -9.18 5.64 -0.49
N LEU A 97 -8.29 6.33 -1.24
CA LEU A 97 -8.13 7.78 -1.10
C LEU A 97 -9.39 8.55 -1.48
N ALA A 98 -10.08 8.17 -2.55
CA ALA A 98 -11.35 8.77 -2.95
C ALA A 98 -12.43 8.60 -1.86
N GLY A 99 -12.43 7.47 -1.16
CA GLY A 99 -13.32 7.23 -0.02
C GLY A 99 -12.98 8.04 1.25
N THR A 100 -11.80 8.66 1.32
CA THR A 100 -11.36 9.47 2.48
C THR A 100 -11.50 10.99 2.29
N ALA A 101 -11.90 11.46 1.10
CA ALA A 101 -11.91 12.88 0.72
C ALA A 101 -13.18 13.66 1.14
N THR A 102 -13.93 13.20 2.15
CA THR A 102 -15.18 13.84 2.63
C THR A 102 -15.13 14.19 4.10
#